data_AF-A0A1Q9S9V9-F1
#
_entry.id   AF-A0A1Q9S9V9-F1
#
_cell.length_a   1.000
_cell.length_b   1.000
_cell.length_c   1.000
_cell.angle_alpha   90.00
_cell.angle_beta   90.00
_cell.angle_gamma   90.00
#
_symmetry.space_group_name_H-M   'P 1'
#
loop_
_entity.id
_entity.type
_entity.pdbx_description
1 polymer ?
#
loop_
_entity_poly.entity_id
_entity_poly.type
_entity_poly.pdbx_seq_one_letter_code
_entity_poly.pdbx_strand_id
1 'polypeptide(L)'
;MGVTANHRTTNPQGDRHDRHTRHLCRPDRPGHDRCPDARGEAAFLRAESYSLTAREIVYALAAHLTYFGDTLTVSVVDPLTAIDAHMRFNGDLTAWTRGRHPADVAAIRARAEQIARNYFGTYFPAIPW
;
A
#
# COMPACT_ATOMS: atom_id res chain seq x y z
N MET A 1 -1.85 -63.92 23.43
CA MET A 1 -0.76 -63.69 22.44
C MET A 1 -0.59 -62.18 22.32
N GLY A 2 0.51 -61.49 22.56
CA GLY A 2 1.85 -61.75 23.07
C GLY A 2 2.50 -60.36 23.31
N VAL A 3 3.39 -60.30 24.31
CA VAL A 3 4.58 -59.42 24.48
C VAL A 3 5.03 -58.65 23.22
N THR A 4 5.58 -57.42 23.21
CA THR A 4 6.66 -56.84 24.05
C THR A 4 6.86 -55.35 23.71
N ALA A 5 7.43 -54.60 24.67
CA ALA A 5 7.99 -53.25 24.52
C ALA A 5 9.22 -53.21 23.58
N ASN A 6 9.60 -52.01 23.11
CA ASN A 6 11.01 -51.61 22.97
C ASN A 6 11.17 -50.08 22.91
N HIS A 7 11.72 -49.52 23.99
CA HIS A 7 12.47 -48.27 23.98
C HIS A 7 13.86 -48.51 23.35
N ARG A 8 14.43 -47.49 22.69
CA ARG A 8 15.79 -46.93 22.90
C ARG A 8 16.46 -46.43 21.61
N THR A 9 16.54 -45.11 21.52
CA THR A 9 17.70 -44.24 21.23
C THR A 9 18.74 -44.63 20.16
N THR A 10 18.87 -43.78 19.15
CA THR A 10 20.14 -43.41 18.51
C THR A 10 20.24 -41.89 18.39
N ASN A 11 21.32 -41.34 18.94
CA ASN A 11 21.77 -39.94 18.88
C ASN A 11 22.95 -39.87 17.85
N PRO A 12 23.67 -38.75 17.69
CA PRO A 12 23.41 -37.51 16.94
C PRO A 12 24.31 -37.38 15.67
N GLN A 13 24.40 -36.16 15.09
CA GLN A 13 25.50 -35.65 14.20
C GLN A 13 25.18 -35.67 12.69
N GLY A 14 24.82 -34.52 12.09
CA GLY A 14 25.70 -33.64 11.30
C GLY A 14 25.10 -33.60 9.87
N ASP A 15 24.73 -32.47 9.28
CA ASP A 15 25.68 -31.52 8.69
C ASP A 15 24.98 -30.19 8.36
N ARG A 16 25.82 -29.15 8.22
CA ARG A 16 25.48 -27.75 7.99
C ARG A 16 25.20 -27.48 6.51
N HIS A 17 24.69 -26.27 6.29
CA HIS A 17 24.49 -25.56 5.02
C HIS A 17 23.11 -25.85 4.38
N ASP A 18 22.35 -24.89 3.87
CA ASP A 18 22.69 -23.55 3.43
C ASP A 18 21.38 -22.74 3.34
N ARG A 19 21.49 -21.43 3.62
CA ARG A 19 20.69 -20.33 3.02
C ARG A 19 19.17 -20.49 2.86
N HIS A 20 18.43 -19.74 3.69
CA HIS A 20 17.62 -18.60 3.21
C HIS A 20 17.26 -17.67 4.38
N THR A 21 18.28 -17.09 5.00
CA THR A 21 18.17 -15.80 5.69
C THR A 21 18.46 -14.71 4.66
N ARG A 22 17.44 -13.96 4.25
CA ARG A 22 17.44 -12.62 3.58
C ARG A 22 16.00 -12.41 3.10
N HIS A 23 15.19 -11.53 3.70
CA HIS A 23 15.35 -10.09 3.58
C HIS A 23 15.11 -9.39 4.93
N LEU A 24 16.19 -9.24 5.69
CA LEU A 24 16.32 -8.09 6.57
C LEU A 24 16.53 -6.89 5.64
N CYS A 25 15.57 -5.96 5.61
CA CYS A 25 15.80 -4.62 5.09
C CYS A 25 16.92 -4.01 5.95
N ARG A 26 18.13 -4.04 5.39
CA ARG A 26 19.33 -3.48 6.00
C ARG A 26 19.31 -1.98 5.68
N PRO A 27 19.38 -1.06 6.66
CA PRO A 27 19.47 0.35 6.36
C PRO A 27 20.94 0.68 6.14
N ASP A 28 21.38 0.68 4.88
CA ASP A 28 22.72 1.18 4.54
C ASP A 28 22.69 1.83 3.15
N ARG A 29 22.62 3.17 3.17
CA ARG A 29 22.91 4.20 2.14
C ARG A 29 21.76 4.93 1.45
N PRO A 30 21.94 6.26 1.23
CA PRO A 30 20.96 7.12 0.59
C PRO A 30 21.06 7.02 -0.93
N GLY A 31 19.94 6.67 -1.56
CA GLY A 31 19.75 6.72 -3.00
C GLY A 31 19.33 5.40 -3.61
N HIS A 32 18.11 5.38 -4.15
CA HIS A 32 17.60 4.40 -5.12
C HIS A 32 16.96 3.07 -4.66
N ASP A 33 16.25 3.02 -3.54
CA ASP A 33 15.19 2.02 -3.39
C ASP A 33 13.89 2.54 -4.03
N ARG A 34 13.75 2.31 -5.35
CA ARG A 34 12.44 2.09 -5.95
C ARG A 34 12.01 0.71 -5.47
N CYS A 35 11.32 0.61 -4.33
CA CYS A 35 10.40 -0.49 -4.16
C CYS A 35 9.18 -0.15 -5.00
N PRO A 36 9.00 -0.73 -6.20
CA PRO A 36 7.70 -0.68 -6.83
C PRO A 36 6.67 -1.28 -5.88
N ASP A 37 5.46 -0.76 -5.91
CA ASP A 37 4.32 -1.46 -5.32
C ASP A 37 4.17 -2.86 -5.95
N ALA A 38 3.24 -3.68 -5.46
CA ALA A 38 2.97 -5.01 -6.02
C ALA A 38 2.60 -5.00 -7.52
N ARG A 39 2.40 -3.82 -8.13
CA ARG A 39 2.07 -3.61 -9.55
C ARG A 39 3.21 -2.97 -10.36
N GLY A 40 4.37 -2.70 -9.79
CA GLY A 40 5.49 -2.12 -10.54
C GLY A 40 5.49 -0.58 -10.58
N GLU A 41 4.57 0.11 -9.91
CA GLU A 41 4.43 1.57 -10.04
C GLU A 41 5.48 2.33 -9.24
N ALA A 42 5.99 3.41 -9.83
CA ALA A 42 6.94 4.28 -9.15
C ALA A 42 6.23 5.14 -8.09
N ALA A 43 6.89 5.34 -6.96
CA ALA A 43 6.45 6.29 -5.95
C ALA A 43 6.36 7.70 -6.55
N PHE A 44 5.20 8.32 -6.43
CA PHE A 44 4.89 9.67 -6.87
C PHE A 44 5.05 10.69 -5.72
N LEU A 45 4.54 10.35 -4.54
CA LEU A 45 4.64 11.17 -3.33
C LEU A 45 5.48 10.45 -2.27
N ARG A 46 6.41 11.16 -1.64
CA ARG A 46 7.22 10.66 -0.53
C ARG A 46 7.05 11.56 0.68
N ALA A 47 6.64 10.96 1.79
CA ALA A 47 6.62 11.56 3.11
C ALA A 47 7.64 10.87 4.01
N GLU A 48 7.80 11.36 5.24
CA GLU A 48 8.74 10.80 6.21
C GLU A 48 8.43 9.34 6.55
N SER A 49 7.14 8.98 6.63
CA SER A 49 6.68 7.65 7.07
C SER A 49 6.07 6.79 5.97
N TYR A 50 5.86 7.31 4.76
CA TYR A 50 5.24 6.58 3.66
C TYR A 50 5.71 7.05 2.27
N SER A 51 5.53 6.18 1.28
CA SER A 51 5.67 6.51 -0.13
C SER A 51 4.43 6.01 -0.85
N LEU A 52 3.84 6.85 -1.71
CA LEU A 52 2.62 6.52 -2.44
C LEU A 52 2.84 6.60 -3.94
N THR A 53 2.28 5.64 -4.66
CA THR A 53 2.11 5.70 -6.12
C THR A 53 0.98 6.66 -6.49
N ALA A 54 0.90 7.05 -7.76
CA ALA A 54 -0.22 7.87 -8.23
C ALA A 54 -1.57 7.18 -8.00
N ARG A 55 -1.65 5.86 -8.17
CA ARG A 55 -2.86 5.10 -7.90
C ARG A 55 -3.26 5.15 -6.42
N GLU A 56 -2.31 4.98 -5.52
CA GLU A 56 -2.57 5.03 -4.08
C GLU A 56 -3.03 6.41 -3.63
N ILE A 57 -2.49 7.49 -4.23
CA ILE A 57 -2.99 8.85 -4.01
C ILE A 57 -4.46 8.97 -4.40
N VAL A 58 -4.85 8.45 -5.57
CA VAL A 58 -6.27 8.46 -5.98
C VAL A 58 -7.13 7.65 -5.01
N TYR A 59 -6.64 6.51 -4.51
CA TYR A 59 -7.38 5.73 -3.54
C TYR A 59 -7.53 6.43 -2.18
N ALA A 60 -6.49 7.11 -1.70
CA ALA A 60 -6.56 7.91 -0.47
C ALA A 60 -7.58 9.06 -0.58
N LEU A 61 -7.57 9.78 -1.71
CA LEU A 61 -8.55 10.83 -1.98
C LEU A 61 -9.96 10.28 -2.15
N ALA A 62 -10.12 9.14 -2.84
CA ALA A 62 -11.42 8.49 -3.02
C ALA A 62 -12.01 7.96 -1.70
N ALA A 63 -11.16 7.46 -0.80
CA ALA A 63 -11.53 7.11 0.56
C ALA A 63 -12.04 8.37 1.29
N HIS A 64 -11.32 9.48 1.21
CA HIS A 64 -11.73 10.74 1.84
C HIS A 64 -13.10 11.21 1.33
N LEU A 65 -13.29 11.26 0.00
CA LEU A 65 -14.57 11.63 -0.63
C LEU A 65 -15.72 10.74 -0.15
N THR A 66 -15.43 9.46 0.08
CA THR A 66 -16.41 8.49 0.55
C THR A 66 -16.82 8.75 2.00
N TYR A 67 -15.86 9.04 2.89
CA TYR A 67 -16.14 9.21 4.31
C TYR A 67 -16.70 10.58 4.65
N PHE A 68 -16.26 11.62 3.94
CA PHE A 68 -16.54 13.02 4.30
C PHE A 68 -17.33 13.78 3.22
N GLY A 69 -17.64 13.14 2.09
CA GLY A 69 -18.31 13.77 0.96
C GLY A 69 -17.36 14.58 0.08
N ASP A 70 -17.92 15.33 -0.88
CA ASP A 70 -17.18 16.15 -1.85
C ASP A 70 -16.71 17.48 -1.25
N THR A 71 -15.97 17.41 -0.15
CA THR A 71 -15.40 18.56 0.56
C THR A 71 -14.01 18.95 0.04
N LEU A 72 -13.43 18.13 -0.84
CA LEU A 72 -12.14 18.38 -1.49
C LEU A 72 -12.32 19.36 -2.66
N THR A 73 -12.62 20.61 -2.31
CA THR A 73 -12.39 21.76 -3.16
C THR A 73 -11.18 22.50 -2.61
N VAL A 74 -10.38 23.13 -3.49
CA VAL A 74 -9.13 23.85 -3.16
C VAL A 74 -9.32 24.87 -2.02
N SER A 75 -10.55 25.25 -1.71
CA SER A 75 -10.96 26.22 -0.69
C SER A 75 -11.43 25.63 0.66
N VAL A 76 -11.53 24.31 0.85
CA VAL A 76 -12.12 23.72 2.08
C VAL A 76 -11.18 22.73 2.79
N VAL A 77 -10.66 21.72 2.09
CA VAL A 77 -9.66 20.78 2.64
C VAL A 77 -8.56 20.56 1.61
N ASP A 78 -7.32 20.82 2.02
CA ASP A 78 -6.14 20.60 1.19
C ASP A 78 -5.94 19.09 0.89
N PRO A 79 -5.78 18.70 -0.39
CA PRO A 79 -5.59 17.30 -0.78
C PRO A 79 -4.42 16.58 -0.09
N LEU A 80 -3.30 17.24 0.21
CA LEU A 80 -2.21 16.60 0.95
C LEU A 80 -2.60 16.31 2.40
N THR A 81 -3.33 17.22 3.04
CA THR A 81 -3.87 17.01 4.38
C THR A 81 -4.82 15.82 4.43
N ALA A 82 -5.68 15.67 3.42
CA ALA A 82 -6.57 14.51 3.31
C ALA A 82 -5.80 13.19 3.13
N ILE A 83 -4.77 13.19 2.28
CA ILE A 83 -3.89 12.02 2.09
C ILE A 83 -3.17 11.67 3.40
N ASP A 84 -2.58 12.65 4.08
CA ASP A 84 -1.84 12.41 5.32
C ASP A 84 -2.74 11.86 6.43
N ALA A 85 -3.97 12.37 6.55
CA ALA A 85 -4.97 11.83 7.48
C ALA A 85 -5.27 10.35 7.18
N HIS A 86 -5.48 9.99 5.92
CA HIS A 86 -5.72 8.59 5.56
C HIS A 86 -4.50 7.70 5.83
N MET A 87 -3.30 8.15 5.49
CA MET A 87 -2.10 7.35 5.75
C MET A 87 -1.83 7.13 7.25
N ARG A 88 -2.18 8.10 8.10
CA ARG A 88 -1.99 7.99 9.56
C ARG A 88 -3.06 7.15 10.25
N PHE A 89 -4.31 7.24 9.81
CA PHE A 89 -5.44 6.65 10.53
C PHE A 89 -6.09 5.46 9.83
N ASN A 90 -5.83 5.26 8.54
CA ASN A 90 -6.49 4.22 7.74
C ASN A 90 -5.55 3.60 6.68
N GLY A 91 -4.92 2.49 7.03
CA GLY A 91 -3.99 1.77 6.14
C GLY A 91 -4.65 0.98 4.99
N ASP A 92 -5.98 0.81 4.97
CA ASP A 92 -6.69 0.16 3.86
C ASP A 92 -7.36 1.21 2.96
N LEU A 93 -6.62 1.63 1.94
CA LEU A 93 -7.07 2.62 0.95
C LEU A 93 -8.16 2.08 0.01
N THR A 94 -8.46 0.77 0.04
CA THR A 94 -9.44 0.12 -0.85
C THR A 94 -10.71 -0.29 -0.12
N ALA A 95 -10.75 -0.20 1.20
CA ALA A 95 -11.90 -0.59 2.03
C ALA A 95 -13.23 -0.01 1.52
N TRP A 96 -13.19 1.25 1.06
CA TRP A 96 -14.34 2.00 0.60
C TRP A 96 -15.01 1.40 -0.65
N THR A 97 -14.35 0.53 -1.40
CA THR A 97 -14.92 -0.11 -2.59
C THR A 97 -15.79 -1.32 -2.24
N ARG A 98 -15.70 -1.86 -1.02
CA ARG A 98 -16.41 -3.08 -0.62
C ARG A 98 -17.92 -2.84 -0.60
N GLY A 99 -18.66 -3.74 -1.26
CA GLY A 99 -20.12 -3.69 -1.32
C GLY A 99 -20.70 -2.58 -2.22
N ARG A 100 -19.86 -1.87 -2.98
CA ARG A 100 -20.29 -0.82 -3.92
C ARG A 100 -20.40 -1.34 -5.34
N HIS A 101 -21.29 -0.71 -6.11
CA HIS A 101 -21.43 -1.02 -7.52
C HIS A 101 -20.16 -0.56 -8.29
N PRO A 102 -19.67 -1.35 -9.28
CA PRO A 102 -18.45 -1.01 -10.01
C PRO A 102 -18.48 0.37 -10.70
N ALA A 103 -19.66 0.79 -11.17
CA ALA A 103 -19.84 2.11 -11.80
C ALA A 103 -19.63 3.26 -10.79
N ASP A 104 -20.09 3.10 -9.54
CA ASP A 104 -19.91 4.10 -8.48
C ASP A 104 -18.44 4.18 -8.09
N VAL A 105 -17.77 3.02 -7.98
CA VAL A 105 -16.33 2.95 -7.74
C VAL A 105 -15.54 3.63 -8.86
N ALA A 106 -15.95 3.45 -10.12
CA ALA A 106 -15.35 4.16 -11.25
C ALA A 106 -15.58 5.68 -11.18
N ALA A 107 -16.80 6.13 -10.85
CA ALA A 107 -17.13 7.55 -10.74
C ALA A 107 -16.34 8.25 -9.63
N ILE A 108 -16.24 7.63 -8.45
CA ILE A 108 -15.47 8.18 -7.33
C ILE A 108 -13.97 8.22 -7.66
N ARG A 109 -13.43 7.17 -8.28
CA ARG A 109 -12.02 7.17 -8.76
C ARG A 109 -11.77 8.29 -9.76
N ALA A 110 -12.64 8.44 -10.76
CA ALA A 110 -12.51 9.48 -11.77
C ALA A 110 -12.52 10.88 -11.13
N ARG A 111 -13.39 11.10 -10.13
CA ARG A 111 -13.43 12.37 -9.39
C ARG A 111 -12.16 12.62 -8.58
N ALA A 112 -11.69 11.60 -7.84
CA ALA A 112 -10.46 11.70 -7.07
C ALA A 112 -9.22 11.93 -7.97
N GLU A 113 -9.17 11.28 -9.14
CA GLU A 113 -8.12 11.50 -10.14
C GLU A 113 -8.16 12.94 -10.68
N GLN A 114 -9.35 13.49 -10.95
CA GLN A 114 -9.48 14.90 -11.35
C GLN A 114 -8.95 15.85 -10.28
N ILE A 115 -9.25 15.61 -9.00
CA ILE A 115 -8.74 16.42 -7.88
C ILE A 115 -7.22 16.33 -7.82
N ALA A 116 -6.65 15.12 -7.93
CA ALA A 116 -5.20 14.93 -7.94
C ALA A 116 -4.54 15.67 -9.11
N ARG A 117 -5.10 15.57 -10.32
CA ARG A 117 -4.60 16.30 -11.50
C ARG A 117 -4.70 17.82 -11.32
N ASN A 118 -5.78 18.32 -10.74
CA ASN A 118 -5.94 19.74 -10.45
C ASN A 118 -4.90 20.24 -9.43
N TYR A 119 -4.55 19.40 -8.45
CA TYR A 119 -3.62 19.77 -7.38
C TYR A 119 -2.14 19.66 -7.78
N PHE A 120 -1.74 18.50 -8.30
CA PHE A 120 -0.36 18.21 -8.68
C PHE A 120 -0.02 18.70 -10.11
N GLY A 121 -1.02 19.16 -10.85
CA GLY A 121 -0.87 19.68 -12.20
C GLY A 121 -0.40 18.62 -13.19
N THR A 122 0.39 19.07 -14.17
CA THR A 122 0.88 18.25 -15.29
C THR A 122 1.80 17.11 -14.89
N TYR A 123 2.31 17.10 -13.65
CA TYR A 123 3.16 16.03 -13.16
C TYR A 123 2.36 14.77 -12.82
N PHE A 124 1.07 14.88 -12.50
CA PHE A 124 0.25 13.71 -12.14
C PHE A 124 -0.04 12.85 -13.37
N PRO A 125 0.36 11.56 -13.38
CA PRO A 125 0.17 10.71 -14.54
C PRO A 125 -1.30 10.30 -14.68
N ALA A 126 -1.71 10.01 -15.92
CA ALA A 126 -2.96 9.29 -16.16
C ALA A 126 -2.81 7.84 -15.68
N ILE A 127 -3.81 7.35 -14.94
CA ILE A 127 -3.76 6.00 -14.36
C ILE A 127 -4.62 5.04 -15.21
N PRO A 128 -4.05 3.93 -15.72
CA PRO A 128 -4.84 2.86 -16.28
C PRO A 128 -5.52 2.06 -15.16
N TRP A 129 -6.84 1.87 -15.27
CA TRP A 129 -7.72 1.28 -14.24
C TRP A 129 -8.24 -0.11 -14.61
#